data_AF-D2QFK4-F1
#
_entry.id   AF-D2QFK4-F1
#
_cell.length_a   1.000
_cell.length_b   1.000
_cell.length_c   1.000
_cell.angle_alpha   90.00
_cell.angle_beta   90.00
_cell.angle_gamma   90.00
#
_symmetry.space_group_name_H-M   'P 1'
#
loop_
_entity.id
_entity.type
_entity.pdbx_description
1 polymer ?
#
loop_
_entity_poly.entity_id
_entity_poly.type
_entity_poly.pdbx_seq_one_letter_code
_entity_poly.pdbx_strand_id
1 'polypeptide(L)'
;MKNLMQVVLVSVGCCLSTLSLAQEKFSSCSAAFVSSKLLVDRYSPTGQCRLSANAKGNLCVSTVAITPAKTTALNKIDFKLAIRDNQTKTVHLFSEKTFRQIPVQQVLSRCKKGDQILLLTTDKRYALPHNEILVQ
;
A
#
# COMPACT_ATOMS: atom_id res chain seq x y z
N MET A 1 60.45 -10.21 5.93
CA MET A 1 59.40 -11.00 5.24
C MET A 1 58.14 -11.25 6.09
N LYS A 2 57.84 -10.43 7.11
CA LYS A 2 56.61 -10.58 7.93
C LYS A 2 55.52 -9.54 7.59
N ASN A 3 55.91 -8.43 6.97
CA ASN A 3 55.01 -7.31 6.66
C ASN A 3 54.31 -7.44 5.31
N LEU A 4 54.74 -8.37 4.44
CA LEU A 4 54.09 -8.61 3.14
C LEU A 4 52.88 -9.55 3.27
N MET A 5 52.84 -10.37 4.32
CA MET A 5 51.79 -11.37 4.54
C MET A 5 50.56 -10.79 5.26
N GLN A 6 50.70 -9.64 5.94
CA GLN A 6 49.58 -8.94 6.59
C GLN A 6 48.74 -8.08 5.63
N VAL A 7 49.31 -7.64 4.50
CA VAL A 7 48.59 -6.81 3.53
C VAL A 7 47.61 -7.66 2.68
N VAL A 8 47.92 -8.94 2.47
CA VAL A 8 47.07 -9.85 1.68
C VAL A 8 45.81 -10.27 2.46
N LEU A 9 45.85 -10.29 3.79
CA LEU A 9 44.68 -10.70 4.60
C LEU A 9 43.62 -9.60 4.76
N VAL A 10 43.98 -8.33 4.59
CA VAL A 10 43.04 -7.20 4.71
C VAL A 10 42.28 -6.95 3.41
N SER A 11 42.86 -7.29 2.24
CA SER A 11 42.21 -7.07 0.94
C SER A 11 41.13 -8.11 0.61
N VAL A 12 41.16 -9.30 1.22
CA VAL A 12 40.16 -10.37 0.98
C VAL A 12 38.90 -10.18 1.84
N GLY A 13 38.98 -9.45 2.95
CA GLY A 13 37.84 -9.22 3.86
C GLY A 13 36.78 -8.22 3.35
N CYS A 14 37.14 -7.32 2.44
CA CYS A 14 36.22 -6.27 1.93
C CYS A 14 35.36 -6.71 0.75
N CYS A 15 35.56 -7.91 0.18
CA CYS A 15 34.78 -8.39 -0.97
C CYS A 15 33.53 -9.21 -0.60
N LEU A 16 33.30 -9.47 0.70
CA LEU A 16 32.19 -10.32 1.18
C LEU A 16 30.97 -9.54 1.70
N SER A 17 31.01 -8.21 1.72
CA SER A 17 29.95 -7.36 2.29
C SER A 17 28.82 -6.96 1.31
N THR A 18 28.79 -7.48 0.08
CA THR A 18 27.79 -7.08 -0.93
C THR A 18 26.65 -8.09 -1.15
N LEU A 19 26.57 -9.17 -0.37
CA LEU A 19 25.36 -10.01 -0.31
C LEU A 19 24.29 -9.36 0.59
N SER A 20 24.01 -8.09 0.34
CA SER A 20 22.76 -7.49 0.73
C SER A 20 21.68 -8.21 -0.07
N LEU A 21 20.98 -9.16 0.58
CA LEU A 21 19.73 -9.70 0.06
C LEU A 21 18.77 -8.53 -0.10
N ALA A 22 18.80 -7.92 -1.28
CA ALA A 22 17.94 -6.82 -1.67
C ALA A 22 16.50 -7.29 -1.45
N GLN A 23 15.75 -6.44 -0.76
CA GLN A 23 14.34 -6.58 -0.39
C GLN A 23 13.57 -7.47 -1.39
N GLU A 24 12.83 -8.47 -0.90
CA GLU A 24 11.94 -9.27 -1.75
C GLU A 24 11.12 -8.31 -2.63
N LYS A 25 11.29 -8.40 -3.95
CA LYS A 25 10.52 -7.57 -4.87
C LYS A 25 9.04 -7.83 -4.59
N PHE A 26 8.29 -6.79 -4.21
CA PHE A 26 6.84 -6.81 -4.28
C PHE A 26 6.48 -7.15 -5.73
N SER A 27 6.00 -8.37 -5.96
CA SER A 27 5.85 -8.92 -7.30
C SER A 27 4.55 -8.48 -7.95
N SER A 28 3.65 -7.85 -7.21
CA SER A 28 2.33 -7.46 -7.70
C SER A 28 1.88 -6.11 -7.14
N CYS A 29 1.81 -5.09 -8.01
CA CYS A 29 1.22 -3.79 -7.69
C CYS A 29 -0.30 -3.93 -7.51
N SER A 30 -0.85 -3.20 -6.54
CA SER A 30 -2.28 -3.13 -6.27
C SER A 30 -2.73 -1.69 -6.04
N ALA A 31 -4.03 -1.44 -6.23
CA ALA A 31 -4.63 -0.13 -6.02
C ALA A 31 -6.05 -0.26 -5.45
N ALA A 32 -6.51 0.83 -4.83
CA ALA A 32 -7.87 0.95 -4.31
C ALA A 32 -8.83 1.38 -5.42
N PHE A 33 -10.02 0.79 -5.42
CA PHE A 33 -11.10 1.09 -6.36
C PHE A 33 -12.41 1.30 -5.61
N VAL A 34 -13.25 2.20 -6.12
CA VAL A 34 -14.66 2.32 -5.74
C VAL A 34 -15.51 2.16 -6.99
N SER A 35 -16.38 1.14 -7.01
CA SER A 35 -17.22 0.83 -8.18
C SER A 35 -16.42 0.71 -9.47
N SER A 36 -15.30 -0.02 -9.43
CA SER A 36 -14.38 -0.23 -10.56
C SER A 36 -13.65 1.01 -11.07
N LYS A 37 -13.79 2.16 -10.41
CA LYS A 37 -13.00 3.36 -10.70
C LYS A 37 -11.78 3.40 -9.79
N LEU A 38 -10.62 3.62 -10.38
CA LEU A 38 -9.37 3.83 -9.64
C LEU A 38 -9.54 5.05 -8.73
N LEU A 39 -9.17 4.91 -7.46
CA LEU A 39 -9.40 5.96 -6.47
C LEU A 39 -8.28 7.01 -6.43
N VAL A 40 -7.07 6.63 -6.82
CA VAL A 40 -5.96 7.57 -6.93
C VAL A 40 -6.15 8.43 -8.18
N ASP A 41 -6.00 9.74 -8.02
CA ASP A 41 -6.12 10.73 -9.10
C ASP A 41 -5.02 10.59 -10.16
N ARG A 42 -3.79 10.30 -9.73
CA ARG A 42 -2.60 10.12 -10.54
C ARG A 42 -1.76 9.00 -9.95
N TYR A 43 -1.36 8.05 -10.78
CA TYR A 43 -0.50 6.95 -10.35
C TYR A 43 0.97 7.42 -10.29
N SER A 44 1.28 8.27 -9.30
CA SER A 44 2.60 8.84 -9.03
C SER A 44 2.83 8.88 -7.50
N PRO A 45 4.07 9.05 -7.00
CA PRO A 45 4.31 9.17 -5.56
C PRO A 45 3.53 10.30 -4.86
N THR A 46 3.04 11.28 -5.62
CA THR A 46 2.25 12.42 -5.13
C THR A 46 0.74 12.27 -5.39
N GLY A 47 0.32 11.12 -5.92
CA GLY A 47 -1.07 10.75 -6.13
C GLY A 47 -1.85 10.73 -4.82
N GLN A 48 -3.08 11.19 -4.88
CA GLN A 48 -3.97 11.32 -3.73
C GLN A 48 -5.22 10.48 -3.93
N CYS A 49 -5.59 9.74 -2.90
CA CYS A 49 -6.90 9.10 -2.83
C CYS A 49 -7.84 9.98 -2.02
N ARG A 50 -8.93 10.40 -2.65
CA ARG A 50 -9.96 11.25 -2.02
C ARG A 50 -11.32 10.62 -2.27
N LEU A 51 -12.15 10.65 -1.25
CA LEU A 51 -13.48 10.06 -1.30
C LEU A 51 -14.47 11.01 -0.64
N SER A 52 -15.57 11.33 -1.33
CA SER A 52 -16.65 12.09 -0.73
C SER A 52 -17.27 11.32 0.44
N ALA A 53 -17.65 12.02 1.51
CA ALA A 53 -18.42 11.45 2.62
C ALA A 53 -19.76 10.82 2.18
N ASN A 54 -20.28 11.19 1.00
CA ASN A 54 -21.52 10.66 0.43
C ASN A 54 -21.27 9.64 -0.71
N ALA A 55 -20.03 9.19 -0.89
CA ALA A 55 -19.70 8.24 -1.94
C ALA A 55 -20.49 6.93 -1.78
N LYS A 56 -20.84 6.32 -2.91
CA LYS A 56 -21.58 5.06 -2.96
C LYS A 56 -20.82 4.04 -3.79
N GLY A 57 -21.02 2.77 -3.44
CA GLY A 57 -20.46 1.65 -4.20
C GLY A 57 -19.65 0.70 -3.34
N ASN A 58 -18.86 -0.14 -4.00
CA ASN A 58 -18.01 -1.12 -3.33
C ASN A 58 -16.56 -0.66 -3.37
N LEU A 59 -15.98 -0.50 -2.18
CA LEU A 59 -14.55 -0.33 -1.98
C LEU A 59 -13.88 -1.70 -2.07
N CYS A 60 -12.84 -1.81 -2.90
CA CYS A 60 -11.99 -2.99 -2.95
C CYS A 60 -10.53 -2.60 -3.25
N VAL A 61 -9.62 -3.53 -2.96
CA VAL A 61 -8.23 -3.48 -3.42
C VAL A 61 -8.05 -4.53 -4.50
N SER A 62 -7.44 -4.17 -5.61
CA SER A 62 -7.19 -5.10 -6.72
C SER A 62 -5.76 -4.98 -7.22
N THR A 63 -5.19 -6.09 -7.68
CA THR A 63 -3.97 -6.03 -8.48
C THR A 63 -4.21 -5.25 -9.76
N VAL A 64 -3.18 -4.58 -10.25
CA VAL A 64 -3.27 -3.70 -11.42
C VAL A 64 -2.31 -4.12 -12.52
N ALA A 65 -2.81 -4.11 -13.76
CA ALA A 65 -1.96 -4.01 -14.94
C ALA A 65 -1.78 -2.54 -15.26
N ILE A 66 -0.53 -2.07 -15.22
CA ILE A 66 -0.16 -0.69 -15.58
C ILE A 66 0.39 -0.74 -17.00
N THR A 67 -0.31 -0.11 -17.93
CA THR A 67 0.20 0.20 -19.26
C THR A 67 0.43 1.71 -19.36
N PRO A 68 1.25 2.19 -20.30
CA PRO A 68 1.44 3.64 -20.52
C PRO A 68 0.12 4.39 -20.75
N ALA A 69 -0.90 3.71 -21.27
CA ALA A 69 -2.20 4.31 -21.60
C ALA A 69 -3.25 4.18 -20.49
N LYS A 70 -3.18 3.11 -19.66
CA LYS A 70 -4.26 2.78 -18.73
C LYS A 70 -3.82 1.88 -17.58
N THR A 71 -4.41 2.13 -16.41
CA THR A 71 -4.39 1.23 -15.26
C THR A 71 -5.69 0.42 -15.23
N THR A 72 -5.58 -0.91 -15.24
CA THR A 72 -6.75 -1.81 -15.25
C THR A 72 -6.71 -2.73 -14.03
N ALA A 73 -7.84 -2.83 -13.32
CA ALA A 73 -8.01 -3.78 -12.22
C ALA A 73 -8.06 -5.21 -12.78
N LEU A 74 -7.30 -6.12 -12.15
CA LEU A 74 -7.25 -7.53 -12.50
C LEU A 74 -8.01 -8.36 -11.46
N ASN A 75 -7.34 -8.70 -10.35
CA ASN A 75 -7.88 -9.57 -9.32
C ASN A 75 -8.06 -8.81 -8.01
N LYS A 76 -9.26 -8.90 -7.42
CA LYS A 76 -9.48 -8.40 -6.05
C LYS A 76 -8.61 -9.19 -5.08
N ILE A 77 -7.96 -8.50 -4.17
CA ILE A 77 -7.13 -9.10 -3.11
C ILE A 77 -7.75 -8.82 -1.74
N ASP A 78 -7.34 -9.62 -0.76
CA ASP A 78 -7.79 -9.49 0.61
C ASP A 78 -7.08 -8.33 1.31
N PHE A 79 -7.84 -7.57 2.09
CA PHE A 79 -7.35 -6.43 2.83
C PHE A 79 -8.08 -6.26 4.17
N LYS A 80 -7.39 -5.64 5.12
CA LYS A 80 -7.99 -5.06 6.32
C LYS A 80 -8.10 -3.54 6.16
N LEU A 81 -8.95 -2.92 6.98
CA LEU A 81 -9.12 -1.48 6.95
C LEU A 81 -9.10 -0.89 8.36
N ALA A 82 -8.46 0.27 8.48
CA ALA A 82 -8.38 1.07 9.70
C ALA A 82 -8.80 2.51 9.40
N ILE A 83 -9.13 3.25 10.45
CA ILE A 83 -9.49 4.67 10.36
C ILE A 83 -8.47 5.45 11.17
N ARG A 84 -7.89 6.48 10.55
CA ARG A 84 -7.14 7.53 11.23
C ARG A 84 -8.10 8.70 11.47
N ASP A 85 -8.42 8.94 12.73
CA ASP A 85 -9.22 10.10 13.12
C ASP A 85 -8.44 11.39 12.86
N ASN A 86 -9.07 12.38 12.22
CA ASN A 86 -8.39 13.61 11.83
C ASN A 86 -7.98 14.49 13.01
N GLN A 87 -8.78 14.49 14.09
CA GLN A 87 -8.58 15.39 15.22
C GLN A 87 -7.45 14.88 16.13
N THR A 88 -7.52 13.60 16.46
CA THR A 88 -6.63 12.94 17.42
C THR A 88 -5.43 12.24 16.77
N LYS A 89 -5.50 12.01 15.46
CA LYS A 89 -4.53 11.20 14.68
C LYS A 89 -4.45 9.73 15.12
N THR A 90 -5.33 9.30 16.01
CA THR A 90 -5.42 7.91 16.48
C THR A 90 -5.82 7.01 15.32
N VAL A 91 -5.07 5.92 15.14
CA VAL A 91 -5.39 4.86 14.20
C VAL A 91 -6.06 3.73 14.97
N HIS A 92 -7.24 3.31 14.51
CA HIS A 92 -7.94 2.16 15.07
C HIS A 92 -8.46 1.27 13.95
N LEU A 93 -8.46 -0.04 14.21
CA LEU A 93 -8.99 -1.01 13.27
C LEU A 93 -10.52 -0.81 13.13
N PHE A 94 -11.02 -0.82 11.90
CA PHE A 94 -12.47 -0.71 11.68
C PHE A 94 -13.21 -1.99 12.05
N SER A 95 -12.60 -3.14 11.77
CA SER A 95 -13.10 -4.47 12.09
C SER A 95 -11.98 -5.50 12.02
N GLU A 96 -12.07 -6.56 12.83
CA GLU A 96 -11.16 -7.71 12.75
C GLU A 96 -11.28 -8.53 11.46
N LYS A 97 -12.39 -8.35 10.73
CA LYS A 97 -12.67 -9.06 9.49
C LYS A 97 -11.68 -8.69 8.38
N THR A 98 -11.29 -9.69 7.61
CA THR A 98 -10.65 -9.50 6.31
C THR A 98 -11.72 -9.32 5.24
N PHE A 99 -11.53 -8.33 4.37
CA PHE A 99 -12.45 -8.01 3.29
C PHE A 99 -11.79 -8.23 1.94
N ARG A 100 -12.60 -8.66 0.97
CA ARG A 100 -12.23 -8.61 -0.44
C ARG A 100 -12.95 -7.50 -1.20
N GLN A 101 -14.08 -7.07 -0.64
CA GLN A 101 -14.83 -5.87 -1.00
C GLN A 101 -15.73 -5.49 0.18
N ILE A 102 -16.09 -4.22 0.29
CA ILE A 102 -17.03 -3.72 1.29
C ILE A 102 -17.84 -2.55 0.70
N PRO A 103 -19.15 -2.44 0.98
CA PRO A 103 -19.88 -1.24 0.65
C PRO A 103 -19.25 -0.03 1.34
N VAL A 104 -18.84 0.96 0.56
CA VAL A 104 -18.07 2.09 1.06
C VAL A 104 -18.85 2.90 2.10
N GLN A 105 -20.17 2.91 2.00
CA GLN A 105 -21.07 3.54 2.95
C GLN A 105 -20.96 2.96 4.36
N GLN A 106 -20.65 1.66 4.49
CA GLN A 106 -20.42 1.05 5.81
C GLN A 106 -19.17 1.60 6.46
N VAL A 107 -18.12 1.84 5.68
CA VAL A 107 -16.87 2.47 6.16
C VAL A 107 -17.15 3.93 6.52
N LEU A 108 -17.76 4.68 5.59
CA LEU A 108 -18.05 6.10 5.73
C LEU A 108 -18.98 6.42 6.91
N SER A 109 -19.87 5.50 7.28
CA SER A 109 -20.74 5.66 8.47
C SER A 109 -19.97 5.81 9.79
N ARG A 110 -18.69 5.42 9.81
CA ARG A 110 -17.79 5.55 10.95
C ARG A 110 -16.71 6.60 10.77
N CYS A 111 -16.74 7.35 9.66
CA CYS A 111 -15.78 8.39 9.36
C CYS A 111 -16.43 9.77 9.49
N LYS A 112 -15.61 10.76 9.80
CA LYS A 112 -15.90 12.19 9.68
C LYS A 112 -15.09 12.77 8.54
N LYS A 113 -15.50 13.95 8.07
CA LYS A 113 -14.71 14.73 7.12
C LYS A 113 -13.31 14.99 7.68
N GLY A 114 -12.30 14.70 6.86
CA GLY A 114 -10.89 14.82 7.20
C GLY A 114 -10.26 13.52 7.69
N ASP A 115 -11.05 12.52 8.10
CA ASP A 115 -10.49 11.22 8.49
C ASP A 115 -9.82 10.53 7.30
N GLN A 116 -8.91 9.62 7.59
CA GLN A 116 -8.29 8.79 6.58
C GLN A 116 -8.70 7.33 6.76
N ILE A 117 -9.14 6.70 5.67
CA ILE A 117 -9.30 5.25 5.59
C ILE A 117 -7.95 4.67 5.18
N LEU A 118 -7.35 3.85 6.04
CA LEU A 118 -6.13 3.11 5.76
C LEU A 118 -6.49 1.71 5.28
N LEU A 119 -5.93 1.32 4.14
CA LEU A 119 -6.05 -0.02 3.57
C LEU A 119 -4.77 -0.80 3.84
N LEU A 120 -4.90 -2.05 4.30
CA LEU A 120 -3.77 -2.90 4.63
C LEU A 120 -3.92 -4.21 3.88
N THR A 121 -2.97 -4.53 3.00
CA THR A 121 -2.91 -5.85 2.37
C THR A 121 -2.57 -6.90 3.43
N THR A 122 -3.20 -8.07 3.36
CA THR A 122 -2.92 -9.17 4.30
C THR A 122 -1.79 -10.08 3.84
N ASP A 123 -1.34 -9.93 2.59
CA ASP A 123 -0.28 -10.71 1.97
C ASP A 123 0.86 -9.79 1.53
N LYS A 124 2.08 -10.11 1.97
CA LYS A 124 3.32 -9.34 1.71
C LYS A 124 3.71 -9.25 0.23
N ARG A 125 3.15 -10.09 -0.63
CA ARG A 125 3.44 -10.07 -2.08
C ARG A 125 2.84 -8.86 -2.79
N TYR A 126 1.85 -8.21 -2.19
CA TYR A 126 1.16 -7.06 -2.77
C TYR A 126 1.66 -5.75 -2.19
N ALA A 127 2.12 -4.85 -3.07
CA ALA A 127 2.35 -3.46 -2.73
C ALA A 127 1.08 -2.65 -2.97
N LEU A 128 0.69 -1.82 -2.00
CA LEU A 128 -0.40 -0.85 -2.10
C LEU A 128 0.15 0.55 -1.78
N PRO A 129 0.77 1.25 -2.74
CA PRO A 129 1.41 2.55 -2.48
C PRO A 129 0.43 3.64 -2.02
N HIS A 130 -0.78 3.65 -2.59
CA HIS A 130 -1.85 4.59 -2.26
C HIS A 130 -2.85 3.95 -1.32
N ASN A 131 -2.40 3.68 -0.09
CA ASN A 131 -3.18 2.97 0.91
C ASN A 131 -4.03 3.88 1.82
N GLU A 132 -3.78 5.19 1.83
CA GLU A 132 -4.54 6.15 2.63
C GLU A 132 -5.53 6.94 1.76
N ILE A 133 -6.79 6.96 2.17
CA ILE A 133 -7.88 7.64 1.47
C ILE A 133 -8.45 8.74 2.37
N LEU A 134 -8.37 10.00 1.92
CA LEU A 134 -8.97 11.12 2.64
C LEU A 134 -10.49 11.19 2.42
N VAL A 135 -11.24 11.28 3.51
CA VAL A 135 -12.69 11.54 3.48
C VAL A 135 -12.95 13.05 3.37
N GLN A 136 -13.69 13.49 2.36
CA GLN A 136 -13.95 14.90 2.04
C GLN A 136 -15.40 15.34 2.27
#